data_AF-A0A7S1R0I4-F1
#
_entry.id   AF-A0A7S1R0I4-F1
#
_cell.length_a   1.000
_cell.length_b   1.000
_cell.length_c   1.000
_cell.angle_alpha   90.00
_cell.angle_beta   90.00
_cell.angle_gamma   90.00
#
_symmetry.space_group_name_H-M   'P 1'
#
loop_
_entity.id
_entity.type
_entity.pdbx_description
1 polymer ?
#
loop_
_entity_poly.entity_id
_entity_poly.type
_entity_poly.pdbx_seq_one_letter_code
_entity_poly.pdbx_strand_id
1 'polypeptide(L)'
;SGKPFMAALHRFMKDAARPPPTSAPVAELSTSRGQSAHPAGNEAALAAAGPGSAASGQAHLAARAGSAASRQKHQAAAASTTGAPEEIVVAKEMETLFCFSLMMPSGIEPRLLAMQVSRRVSIFACDGYAVYSRDRVKLGPGPPPYEVETTPIY
;
A
#
# COMPACT_ATOMS: atom_id res chain seq x y z
N SER A 1 28.48 -27.60 19.10
CA SER A 1 28.49 -27.02 17.74
C SER A 1 27.31 -26.06 17.59
N GLY A 2 27.43 -24.79 18.02
CA GLY A 2 26.30 -23.85 18.07
C GLY A 2 26.67 -22.36 17.92
N LYS A 3 27.94 -22.06 17.63
CA LYS A 3 28.44 -20.69 17.50
C LYS A 3 27.98 -19.95 16.22
N PRO A 4 27.67 -20.58 15.06
CA PRO A 4 27.30 -19.80 13.87
C PRO A 4 25.88 -19.25 13.93
N PHE A 5 24.94 -19.92 14.61
CA PHE A 5 23.54 -19.49 14.68
C PHE A 5 23.37 -18.20 15.49
N MET A 6 24.03 -18.11 16.65
CA MET A 6 23.95 -16.91 17.49
C MET A 6 24.64 -15.69 16.85
N ALA A 7 25.70 -15.91 16.05
CA ALA A 7 26.33 -14.84 15.29
C ALA A 7 25.41 -14.29 14.19
N ALA A 8 24.63 -15.16 13.53
CA ALA A 8 23.65 -14.75 12.51
C ALA A 8 22.48 -13.97 13.14
N LEU A 9 21.96 -14.44 14.28
CA LEU A 9 20.86 -13.79 14.98
C LEU A 9 21.26 -12.38 15.49
N HIS A 10 22.47 -12.26 16.05
CA HIS A 10 22.97 -10.97 16.54
C HIS A 10 23.19 -9.97 15.41
N ARG A 11 23.59 -10.44 14.22
CA ARG A 11 23.71 -9.57 13.03
C ARG A 11 22.36 -9.11 12.52
N PHE A 12 21.37 -10.01 12.45
CA PHE A 12 20.01 -9.67 12.05
C PHE A 12 19.37 -8.64 12.98
N MET A 13 19.49 -8.80 14.30
CA MET A 13 18.95 -7.84 15.27
C MET A 13 19.63 -6.47 15.20
N LYS A 14 20.92 -6.41 14.85
CA LYS A 14 21.65 -5.15 14.68
C LYS A 14 21.22 -4.39 13.42
N ASP A 15 20.84 -5.10 12.37
CA ASP A 15 20.39 -4.50 11.11
C ASP A 15 18.91 -4.04 11.17
N ALA A 16 18.08 -4.69 11.99
CA ALA A 16 16.67 -4.30 12.18
C ALA A 16 16.47 -2.97 12.96
N ALA A 17 17.48 -2.53 13.70
CA ALA A 17 17.43 -1.28 14.47
C ALA A 17 17.86 -0.04 13.65
N ARG A 18 18.22 -0.20 12.38
CA ARG A 18 18.64 0.93 11.55
C ARG A 18 17.38 1.60 10.97
N PRO A 19 17.14 2.89 11.25
CA PRO A 19 16.03 3.61 10.63
C PRO A 19 16.19 3.55 9.10
N PRO A 20 15.09 3.42 8.34
CA PRO A 20 15.17 3.36 6.89
C PRO A 20 15.84 4.64 6.37
N PRO A 21 16.69 4.55 5.33
CA PRO A 21 17.25 5.74 4.71
C PRO A 21 16.10 6.64 4.26
N THR A 22 16.12 7.89 4.73
CA THR A 22 15.19 8.93 4.31
C THR A 22 15.19 8.98 2.79
N SER A 23 14.02 8.74 2.21
CA SER A 23 13.79 8.62 0.78
C SER A 23 14.42 9.79 0.02
N ALA A 24 15.38 9.48 -0.86
CA ALA A 24 15.88 10.39 -1.86
C ALA A 24 14.72 10.91 -2.75
N PRO A 25 14.82 12.12 -3.31
CA PRO A 25 13.79 12.67 -4.18
C PRO A 25 13.61 11.79 -5.41
N VAL A 26 12.36 11.40 -5.66
CA VAL A 26 11.93 10.72 -6.88
C VAL A 26 12.16 11.65 -8.07
N ALA A 27 13.15 11.33 -8.91
CA ALA A 27 13.30 11.98 -10.22
C ALA A 27 12.10 11.58 -11.09
N GLU A 28 11.37 12.58 -11.59
CA GLU A 28 10.27 12.42 -12.54
C GLU A 28 10.76 11.72 -13.81
N LEU A 29 10.27 10.50 -14.06
CA LEU A 29 10.44 9.82 -15.32
C LEU A 29 9.41 10.37 -16.32
N SER A 30 9.84 11.34 -17.12
CA SER A 30 9.07 11.87 -18.25
C SER A 30 8.66 10.75 -19.21
N THR A 31 7.35 10.60 -19.37
CA THR A 31 6.70 9.72 -20.36
C THR A 31 6.98 10.24 -21.78
N SER A 32 7.73 9.49 -22.57
CA SER A 32 7.81 9.71 -24.02
C SER A 32 6.80 8.82 -24.76
N ARG A 33 5.93 9.49 -25.51
CA ARG A 33 4.95 8.95 -26.46
C ARG A 33 5.68 8.59 -27.76
N GLY A 34 5.53 7.37 -28.25
CA GLY A 34 5.84 6.97 -29.63
C GLY A 34 4.90 5.83 -30.04
N GLN A 35 3.81 6.16 -30.75
CA GLN A 35 3.62 5.98 -32.21
C GLN A 35 3.49 4.52 -32.69
N SER A 36 2.22 4.13 -32.83
CA SER A 36 1.55 3.51 -33.99
C SER A 36 2.38 2.70 -35.00
N ALA A 37 2.01 1.42 -35.18
CA ALA A 37 1.87 0.81 -36.50
C ALA A 37 0.97 -0.45 -36.42
N HIS A 38 -0.14 -0.42 -37.16
CA HIS A 38 -0.87 -1.62 -37.59
C HIS A 38 -0.02 -2.41 -38.61
N PRO A 39 -0.25 -3.73 -38.74
CA PRO A 39 -0.74 -4.18 -40.04
C PRO A 39 -1.89 -5.19 -39.97
N ALA A 40 -2.52 -5.31 -41.13
CA ALA A 40 -3.72 -6.05 -41.46
C ALA A 40 -3.49 -7.54 -41.71
N GLY A 41 -4.54 -8.32 -41.46
CA GLY A 41 -5.05 -9.34 -42.39
C GLY A 41 -4.45 -10.75 -42.33
N ASN A 42 -5.27 -11.72 -41.90
CA ASN A 42 -5.76 -12.78 -42.78
C ASN A 42 -6.95 -13.54 -42.17
N GLU A 43 -7.93 -13.80 -43.03
CA GLU A 43 -9.17 -14.52 -42.80
C GLU A 43 -9.00 -16.05 -42.85
N ALA A 44 -10.11 -16.71 -42.45
CA ALA A 44 -10.52 -18.11 -42.64
C ALA A 44 -10.20 -19.06 -41.48
N ALA A 45 -11.11 -19.91 -40.98
CA ALA A 45 -12.52 -20.17 -41.26
C ALA A 45 -12.97 -21.36 -40.36
N LEU A 46 -14.23 -21.36 -39.91
CA LEU A 46 -15.06 -22.51 -39.47
C LEU A 46 -14.58 -23.38 -38.28
N ALA A 47 -15.39 -23.93 -37.37
CA ALA A 47 -16.83 -23.92 -37.09
C ALA A 47 -17.02 -24.63 -35.73
N ALA A 48 -18.05 -24.27 -34.96
CA ALA A 48 -18.98 -25.20 -34.29
C ALA A 48 -19.87 -24.44 -33.30
N ALA A 49 -21.18 -24.50 -33.58
CA ALA A 49 -22.24 -23.97 -32.74
C ALA A 49 -22.53 -24.88 -31.54
N GLY A 50 -22.99 -24.28 -30.45
CA GLY A 50 -23.67 -24.94 -29.34
C GLY A 50 -24.39 -23.90 -28.47
N PRO A 51 -25.73 -23.94 -28.34
CA PRO A 51 -26.50 -22.92 -27.62
C PRO A 51 -26.66 -23.28 -26.14
N GLY A 52 -26.63 -22.28 -25.25
CA GLY A 52 -26.69 -22.49 -23.81
C GLY A 52 -27.10 -21.25 -23.02
N SER A 53 -28.36 -20.85 -23.22
CA SER A 53 -29.27 -20.22 -22.26
C SER A 53 -28.90 -18.94 -21.51
N ALA A 54 -29.78 -17.97 -21.74
CA ALA A 54 -29.93 -16.70 -21.06
C ALA A 54 -30.18 -16.82 -19.55
N ALA A 55 -29.64 -15.87 -18.80
CA ALA A 55 -30.28 -15.32 -17.60
C ALA A 55 -29.87 -13.84 -17.46
N SER A 56 -30.73 -12.97 -18.00
CA SER A 56 -30.77 -11.55 -17.71
C SER A 56 -31.05 -11.34 -16.22
N GLY A 57 -30.12 -10.70 -15.51
CA GLY A 57 -30.31 -10.17 -14.16
C GLY A 57 -29.95 -8.69 -14.17
N GLN A 58 -30.97 -7.87 -13.94
CA GLN A 58 -31.03 -6.44 -14.22
C GLN A 58 -30.06 -5.59 -13.40
N ALA A 59 -29.64 -4.51 -14.06
CA ALA A 59 -28.90 -3.39 -13.52
C ALA A 59 -29.65 -2.72 -12.34
N HIS A 60 -28.92 -2.44 -11.26
CA HIS A 60 -29.23 -1.29 -10.42
C HIS A 60 -27.97 -0.42 -10.32
N LEU A 61 -27.88 0.52 -11.27
CA LEU A 61 -27.15 1.76 -11.04
C LEU A 61 -27.81 2.47 -9.85
N ALA A 62 -27.06 2.64 -8.77
CA ALA A 62 -27.34 3.67 -7.78
C ALA A 62 -26.05 4.46 -7.56
N ALA A 63 -25.88 5.48 -8.40
CA ALA A 63 -25.00 6.59 -8.13
C ALA A 63 -25.45 7.27 -6.82
N ARG A 64 -24.57 7.39 -5.84
CA ARG A 64 -24.71 8.41 -4.78
C ARG A 64 -23.55 9.38 -4.90
N ALA A 65 -23.85 10.45 -5.62
CA ALA A 65 -23.14 11.70 -5.56
C ALA A 65 -23.35 12.35 -4.18
N GLY A 66 -22.30 13.01 -3.68
CA GLY A 66 -22.40 14.17 -2.78
C GLY A 66 -22.61 13.88 -1.30
N SER A 67 -21.61 14.22 -0.48
CA SER A 67 -21.88 15.18 0.60
C SER A 67 -20.59 15.90 0.99
N ALA A 68 -20.40 17.06 0.37
CA ALA A 68 -19.49 18.09 0.83
C ALA A 68 -20.29 19.05 1.73
N ALA A 69 -20.12 18.93 3.05
CA ALA A 69 -20.47 19.93 4.07
C ALA A 69 -19.91 19.37 5.39
N SER A 70 -19.11 20.08 6.19
CA SER A 70 -19.53 21.32 6.82
C SER A 70 -18.30 22.07 7.33
N ARG A 71 -18.20 23.35 6.97
CA ARG A 71 -17.26 24.32 7.57
C ARG A 71 -17.80 24.67 8.96
N GLN A 72 -17.20 24.17 10.02
CA GLN A 72 -17.39 24.77 11.34
C GLN A 72 -16.35 25.86 11.56
N LYS A 73 -16.84 27.09 11.39
CA LYS A 73 -16.18 28.35 11.71
C LYS A 73 -16.45 28.62 13.19
N HIS A 74 -15.55 28.18 14.08
CA HIS A 74 -15.54 28.63 15.47
C HIS A 74 -14.17 29.24 15.78
N GLN A 75 -14.08 30.54 15.56
CA GLN A 75 -13.14 31.40 16.27
C GLN A 75 -13.89 31.99 17.46
N ALA A 76 -13.41 31.72 18.66
CA ALA A 76 -13.62 32.57 19.82
C ALA A 76 -12.24 32.76 20.47
N ALA A 77 -11.80 34.00 20.46
CA ALA A 77 -10.57 34.46 21.09
C ALA A 77 -10.74 34.52 22.61
N ALA A 78 -9.69 34.15 23.35
CA ALA A 78 -9.50 34.56 24.73
C ALA A 78 -8.01 34.81 24.98
N ALA A 79 -7.77 35.77 25.86
CA ALA A 79 -6.64 36.67 25.90
C ALA A 79 -5.35 36.10 26.50
N SER A 80 -4.26 36.79 26.12
CA SER A 80 -2.88 36.64 26.55
C SER A 80 -2.65 36.66 28.06
N THR A 81 -1.80 35.74 28.51
CA THR A 81 -0.97 35.92 29.70
C THR A 81 0.47 36.09 29.23
N THR A 82 0.97 37.33 29.24
CA THR A 82 2.37 37.66 28.95
C THR A 82 3.24 37.29 30.16
N GLY A 83 3.64 36.03 30.23
CA GLY A 83 4.87 35.61 30.90
C GLY A 83 5.90 35.37 29.81
N ALA A 84 7.15 35.79 29.99
CA ALA A 84 8.22 35.49 29.04
C ALA A 84 8.29 33.96 28.84
N PRO A 85 8.12 33.43 27.62
CA PRO A 85 8.19 32.00 27.39
C PRO A 85 9.65 31.58 27.56
N GLU A 86 9.94 30.91 28.66
CA GLU A 86 11.04 29.95 28.69
C GLU A 86 10.74 28.96 27.56
N GLU A 87 11.60 28.95 26.54
CA GLU A 87 11.46 28.11 25.36
C GLU A 87 11.69 26.67 25.79
N ILE A 88 10.64 26.04 26.33
CA ILE A 88 10.62 24.61 26.55
C ILE A 88 10.63 24.00 25.17
N VAL A 89 11.81 23.60 24.72
CA VAL A 89 12.00 22.75 23.55
C VAL A 89 11.44 21.39 23.92
N VAL A 90 10.11 21.25 23.85
CA VAL A 90 9.46 19.96 23.94
C VAL A 90 9.90 19.23 22.67
N ALA A 91 10.92 18.38 22.81
CA ALA A 91 11.26 17.43 21.77
C ALA A 91 9.97 16.68 21.45
N LYS A 92 9.42 16.92 20.27
CA LYS A 92 8.27 16.18 19.77
C LYS A 92 8.76 14.77 19.55
N GLU A 93 8.50 13.89 20.51
CA GLU A 93 8.67 12.46 20.32
C GLU A 93 7.90 12.10 19.05
N MET A 94 8.61 11.66 18.02
CA MET A 94 7.98 11.23 16.78
C MET A 94 7.39 9.85 17.05
N GLU A 95 6.11 9.83 17.41
CA GLU A 95 5.35 8.59 17.56
C GLU A 95 5.35 7.85 16.21
N THR A 96 5.83 6.61 16.20
CA THR A 96 5.80 5.75 15.01
C THR A 96 4.52 4.93 14.98
N LEU A 97 3.89 4.80 13.81
CA LEU A 97 2.70 3.98 13.61
C LEU A 97 3.05 2.63 12.95
N PHE A 98 2.66 1.53 13.60
CA PHE A 98 2.75 0.18 13.04
C PHE A 98 1.36 -0.35 12.66
N CYS A 99 1.22 -0.87 11.45
CA CYS A 99 -0.05 -1.35 10.92
C CYS A 99 0.03 -2.82 10.47
N PHE A 100 -1.06 -3.57 10.60
CA PHE A 100 -1.07 -4.96 10.13
C PHE A 100 -2.39 -5.34 9.48
N SER A 101 -2.35 -6.40 8.66
CA SER A 101 -3.55 -7.05 8.13
C SER A 101 -3.40 -8.57 8.13
N LEU A 102 -4.54 -9.25 8.19
CA LEU A 102 -4.63 -10.69 7.93
C LEU A 102 -5.23 -10.88 6.54
N MET A 103 -4.58 -11.68 5.71
CA MET A 103 -4.95 -11.90 4.31
C MET A 103 -5.26 -13.37 4.06
N MET A 104 -6.37 -13.65 3.39
CA MET A 104 -6.63 -14.94 2.77
C MET A 104 -5.75 -15.12 1.54
N PRO A 105 -4.97 -16.23 1.44
CA PRO A 105 -4.04 -16.42 0.35
C PRO A 105 -4.72 -16.71 -1.00
N SER A 106 -6.00 -17.06 -0.98
CA SER A 106 -6.83 -17.30 -2.16
C SER A 106 -7.87 -16.20 -2.34
N GLY A 107 -8.40 -16.09 -3.56
CA GLY A 107 -9.42 -15.09 -3.90
C GLY A 107 -8.81 -13.75 -4.32
N ILE A 108 -9.54 -12.65 -4.06
CA ILE A 108 -9.21 -11.32 -4.58
C ILE A 108 -8.25 -10.53 -3.68
N GLU A 109 -8.11 -10.92 -2.41
CA GLU A 109 -7.34 -10.18 -1.41
C GLU A 109 -5.86 -9.98 -1.79
N PRO A 110 -5.12 -11.00 -2.30
CA PRO A 110 -3.74 -10.78 -2.72
C PRO A 110 -3.61 -9.70 -3.80
N ARG A 111 -4.56 -9.67 -4.76
CA ARG A 111 -4.58 -8.65 -5.82
C ARG A 111 -4.90 -7.26 -5.27
N LEU A 112 -5.82 -7.16 -4.31
CA LEU A 112 -6.14 -5.89 -3.67
C LEU A 112 -4.97 -5.36 -2.85
N LEU A 113 -4.29 -6.20 -2.08
CA LEU A 113 -3.12 -5.80 -1.32
C LEU A 113 -1.94 -5.46 -2.24
N ALA A 114 -1.71 -6.21 -3.32
CA ALA A 114 -0.70 -5.85 -4.32
C ALA A 114 -0.93 -4.45 -4.92
N MET A 115 -2.19 -4.11 -5.22
CA MET A 115 -2.55 -2.76 -5.66
C MET A 115 -2.26 -1.71 -4.57
N GLN A 116 -2.57 -2.00 -3.31
CA GLN A 116 -2.30 -1.08 -2.20
C GLN A 116 -0.80 -0.87 -1.96
N VAL A 117 0.02 -1.93 -2.08
CA VAL A 117 1.50 -1.86 -2.06
C VAL A 117 1.98 -0.92 -3.16
N SER A 118 1.54 -1.11 -4.40
CA SER A 118 1.98 -0.30 -5.54
C SER A 118 1.68 1.19 -5.41
N ARG A 119 0.67 1.55 -4.61
CA ARG A 119 0.24 2.93 -4.37
C ARG A 119 0.70 3.49 -3.03
N ARG A 120 1.31 2.66 -2.17
CA ARG A 120 1.70 3.00 -0.80
C ARG A 120 0.55 3.62 0.01
N VAL A 121 -0.60 2.97 -0.02
CA VAL A 121 -1.82 3.39 0.71
C VAL A 121 -2.25 2.36 1.75
N SER A 122 -3.25 2.69 2.58
CA SER A 122 -3.75 1.80 3.64
C SER A 122 -2.65 1.49 4.68
N ILE A 123 -2.52 0.25 5.12
CA ILE A 123 -1.47 -0.19 6.07
C ILE A 123 -0.05 0.11 5.57
N PHE A 124 0.14 0.24 4.24
CA PHE A 124 1.45 0.51 3.64
C PHE A 124 1.85 1.98 3.71
N ALA A 125 0.98 2.86 4.24
CA ALA A 125 1.30 4.26 4.53
C ALA A 125 1.89 4.45 5.93
N CYS A 126 1.86 3.43 6.79
CA CYS A 126 2.41 3.48 8.14
C CYS A 126 3.95 3.36 8.13
N ASP A 127 4.59 3.74 9.24
CA ASP A 127 6.05 3.69 9.37
C ASP A 127 6.60 2.26 9.32
N GLY A 128 5.81 1.31 9.82
CA GLY A 128 6.05 -0.12 9.68
C GLY A 128 4.75 -0.87 9.41
N TYR A 129 4.86 -2.00 8.71
CA TYR A 129 3.70 -2.85 8.46
C TYR A 129 4.03 -4.34 8.36
N ALA A 130 3.02 -5.18 8.58
CA ALA A 130 3.06 -6.61 8.32
C ALA A 130 1.75 -7.13 7.73
N VAL A 131 1.84 -8.09 6.81
CA VAL A 131 0.69 -8.83 6.31
C VAL A 131 0.85 -10.28 6.74
N TYR A 132 -0.11 -10.82 7.48
CA TYR A 132 -0.12 -12.21 7.90
C TYR A 132 -1.02 -13.03 6.98
N SER A 133 -0.65 -14.28 6.72
CA SER A 133 -1.49 -15.22 5.96
C SER A 133 -1.09 -16.66 6.29
N ARG A 134 -1.93 -17.63 5.96
CA ARG A 134 -1.56 -19.05 6.07
C ARG A 134 -0.42 -19.41 5.12
N ASP A 135 -0.44 -18.86 3.90
CA ASP A 135 0.58 -19.12 2.88
C ASP A 135 1.48 -17.90 2.69
N ARG A 136 2.72 -18.14 2.24
CA ARG A 136 3.62 -17.08 1.83
C ARG A 136 3.24 -16.61 0.42
N VAL A 137 2.86 -15.34 0.30
CA VAL A 137 2.41 -14.72 -0.95
C VAL A 137 3.19 -13.44 -1.20
N LYS A 138 3.76 -13.31 -2.39
CA LYS A 138 4.41 -12.09 -2.86
C LYS A 138 3.34 -11.08 -3.28
N LEU A 139 3.35 -9.90 -2.67
CA LEU A 139 2.40 -8.83 -2.94
C LEU A 139 2.95 -7.79 -3.92
N GLY A 140 4.26 -7.74 -4.12
CA GLY A 140 4.90 -6.90 -5.12
C GLY A 140 6.08 -6.08 -4.56
N PRO A 141 6.67 -5.21 -5.38
CA PRO A 141 7.79 -4.39 -4.96
C PRO A 141 7.33 -3.39 -3.89
N GLY A 142 7.99 -3.41 -2.73
CA GLY A 142 7.83 -2.37 -1.71
C GLY A 142 8.73 -1.17 -2.01
N PRO A 143 8.84 -0.21 -1.06
CA PRO A 143 9.92 0.76 -1.09
C PRO A 143 11.26 0.02 -1.23
N PRO A 144 12.15 0.42 -2.14
CA PRO A 144 13.45 -0.20 -2.25
C PRO A 144 14.19 -0.19 -0.91
N PRO A 145 14.97 -1.25 -0.60
CA PRO A 145 15.28 -2.44 -1.41
C PRO A 145 14.33 -3.64 -1.23
N TYR A 146 13.15 -3.47 -0.64
CA TYR A 146 12.37 -4.62 -0.12
C TYR A 146 11.26 -5.06 -1.08
N GLU A 147 11.01 -6.38 -1.15
CA GLU A 147 9.79 -6.95 -1.72
C GLU A 147 8.79 -7.17 -0.57
N VAL A 148 7.51 -6.85 -0.78
CA VAL A 148 6.47 -7.09 0.21
C VAL A 148 5.93 -8.50 0.04
N GLU A 149 6.01 -9.29 1.10
CA GLU A 149 5.48 -10.64 1.18
C GLU A 149 4.74 -10.86 2.50
N THR A 150 3.86 -11.86 2.54
CA THR A 150 3.16 -12.23 3.77
C THR A 150 4.04 -13.04 4.71
N THR A 151 3.85 -12.82 6.01
CA THR A 151 4.39 -13.65 7.09
C THR A 151 3.45 -14.82 7.35
N PRO A 152 3.90 -16.08 7.18
CA PRO A 152 3.09 -17.25 7.49
C PRO A 152 2.68 -17.29 8.95
N ILE A 153 1.38 -17.49 9.20
CA ILE A 153 0.84 -17.90 10.49
C ILE A 153 0.40 -19.35 10.35
N TYR A 154 1.07 -20.23 11.11
CA TYR A 154 0.82 -21.67 11.09
C TYR A 154 -0.40 -22.01 11.95
#